data_AF-W2U6F8-F1
#
_entry.id   AF-W2U6F8-F1
#
_cell.length_a   1.000
_cell.length_b   1.000
_cell.length_c   1.000
_cell.angle_alpha   90.00
_cell.angle_beta   90.00
_cell.angle_gamma   90.00
#
_symmetry.space_group_name_H-M   'P 1'
#
loop_
_entity.id
_entity.type
_entity.pdbx_description
1 polymer ?
#
loop_
_entity_poly.entity_id
_entity_poly.type
_entity_poly.pdbx_seq_one_letter_code
_entity_poly.pdbx_strand_id
1 'polypeptide(L)' 'MRLTVHLPEDLARLLRQAAENEGKSMSALTAEALEAYLKERKRKRLGLEVLRRAGQARVAPEALQLLEEGRRDRP' A
#
# COMPACT_ATOMS: atom_id res chain seq x y z
N MET A 1 3.52 -18.15 10.86
CA MET A 1 2.61 -17.56 11.87
C MET A 1 1.19 -18.03 11.56
N ARG A 2 0.42 -18.49 12.56
CA ARG A 2 -0.99 -18.90 12.40
C ARG A 2 -1.90 -17.89 13.08
N LEU A 3 -2.87 -17.36 12.36
CA LEU A 3 -3.88 -16.44 12.87
C LEU A 3 -5.25 -17.08 12.73
N THR A 4 -6.03 -17.01 13.81
CA THR A 4 -7.44 -17.42 13.81
C THR A 4 -8.28 -16.17 13.86
N VAL A 5 -9.21 -16.03 12.92
CA VAL A 5 -10.10 -14.89 12.79
C VAL A 5 -11.53 -15.37 12.64
N HIS A 6 -12.47 -14.58 13.14
CA HIS A 6 -13.88 -14.78 12.86
C HIS A 6 -14.20 -14.18 11.48
N LEU A 7 -14.80 -14.98 10.60
CA LEU A 7 -15.31 -14.54 9.30
C LEU A 7 -16.82 -14.77 9.28
N PRO A 8 -17.62 -13.74 8.93
CA PRO A 8 -19.04 -13.93 8.67
C PRO A 8 -19.27 -15.05 7.66
N GLU A 9 -20.30 -15.86 7.87
CA GLU A 9 -20.61 -17.06 7.08
C GLU A 9 -20.66 -16.77 5.56
N ASP A 10 -21.34 -15.69 5.17
CA ASP A 10 -21.46 -15.30 3.77
C ASP A 10 -20.12 -14.93 3.15
N LEU A 11 -19.26 -14.24 3.89
CA LEU A 11 -17.92 -13.90 3.42
C LEU A 11 -17.05 -15.15 3.30
N ALA A 12 -17.13 -16.08 4.25
CA ALA A 12 -16.41 -17.35 4.17
C ALA A 12 -16.84 -18.18 2.94
N ARG A 13 -18.14 -18.17 2.61
CA ARG A 13 -18.69 -18.83 1.42
C ARG A 13 -18.15 -18.21 0.13
N LEU A 14 -18.19 -16.88 0.02
CA LEU A 14 -17.66 -16.15 -1.14
C LEU A 14 -16.15 -16.40 -1.33
N LEU A 15 -15.39 -16.38 -0.23
CA LEU A 15 -13.95 -16.61 -0.26
C LEU A 15 -13.60 -18.04 -0.73
N ARG A 16 -14.37 -19.03 -0.29
CA ARG A 16 -14.20 -20.42 -0.71
C ARG A 16 -14.45 -20.57 -2.20
N GLN A 17 -15.56 -20.01 -2.69
CA GLN A 17 -15.91 -20.07 -4.10
C GLN A 17 -14.88 -19.36 -4.99
N ALA A 18 -14.38 -18.19 -4.56
CA ALA A 18 -13.32 -17.49 -5.27
C ALA A 18 -12.01 -18.31 -5.31
N ALA A 19 -11.63 -18.93 -4.19
CA ALA A 19 -10.43 -19.76 -4.12
C ALA A 19 -10.54 -20.99 -5.04
N GLU A 20 -11.69 -21.65 -5.08
CA GLU A 20 -11.98 -22.76 -5.98
C GLU A 20 -11.89 -22.33 -7.46
N ASN A 21 -12.49 -21.20 -7.81
CA ASN A 21 -12.44 -20.65 -9.18
C ASN A 21 -11.01 -20.33 -9.63
N GLU A 22 -10.14 -19.91 -8.71
CA GLU A 22 -8.72 -19.61 -8.97
C GLU A 22 -7.80 -20.84 -8.83
N GLY A 23 -8.33 -22.01 -8.45
CA GLY A 23 -7.52 -23.21 -8.19
C GLY A 23 -6.55 -23.04 -7.02
N LYS A 24 -6.86 -22.16 -6.06
CA LYS A 24 -6.02 -21.84 -4.89
C LYS A 24 -6.65 -22.38 -3.61
N SER A 25 -5.83 -22.55 -2.58
CA SER A 25 -6.35 -22.76 -1.23
C SER A 25 -6.96 -21.46 -0.68
N MET A 26 -7.96 -21.58 0.20
CA MET A 26 -8.53 -20.39 0.86
C MET A 26 -7.46 -19.56 1.57
N SER A 27 -6.49 -20.19 2.23
CA SER A 27 -5.43 -19.49 2.96
C SER A 27 -4.50 -18.72 2.02
N ALA A 28 -4.17 -19.27 0.85
CA ALA A 28 -3.37 -18.57 -0.16
C ALA A 28 -4.10 -17.34 -0.68
N LEU A 29 -5.36 -17.50 -1.10
CA LEU A 29 -6.17 -16.38 -1.58
C LEU A 29 -6.36 -15.30 -0.50
N THR A 30 -6.59 -15.72 0.75
CA THR A 30 -6.71 -14.79 1.88
C THR A 30 -5.44 -13.99 2.09
N ALA A 31 -4.27 -14.64 2.02
CA ALA A 31 -2.98 -13.99 2.20
C ALA A 31 -2.72 -12.95 1.10
N GLU A 32 -2.96 -13.32 -0.16
CA GLU A 32 -2.82 -12.41 -1.31
C GLU A 32 -3.75 -11.19 -1.18
N ALA A 33 -5.02 -11.42 -0.86
CA ALA A 33 -6.01 -10.34 -0.68
C ALA A 33 -5.62 -9.39 0.46
N LEU A 34 -5.17 -9.94 1.59
CA LEU A 34 -4.75 -9.15 2.75
C LEU A 34 -3.49 -8.33 2.45
N GLU A 35 -2.51 -8.91 1.75
CA GLU A 35 -1.31 -8.20 1.33
C GLU A 35 -1.65 -7.03 0.40
N ALA A 36 -2.50 -7.27 -0.60
CA ALA A 36 -2.95 -6.24 -1.53
C ALA A 36 -3.67 -5.10 -0.79
N TYR A 37 -4.58 -5.43 0.12
CA TYR A 37 -5.29 -4.44 0.94
C TYR A 37 -4.34 -3.58 1.78
N LEU A 38 -3.38 -4.21 2.46
CA LEU A 38 -2.43 -3.50 3.33
C LEU A 38 -1.49 -2.59 2.52
N LYS A 39 -0.99 -3.07 1.38
CA LYS A 39 -0.18 -2.26 0.46
C LYS A 39 -0.97 -1.04 -0.02
N GLU A 40 -2.21 -1.25 -0.46
CA GLU A 40 -3.05 -0.16 -0.96
C GLU A 40 -3.38 0.86 0.12
N ARG A 41 -3.72 0.41 1.33
CA ARG A 41 -3.98 1.29 2.47
C ARG A 41 -2.75 2.13 2.82
N LYS A 42 -1.55 1.53 2.79
CA LYS A 42 -0.29 2.26 3.00
C LYS A 42 -0.05 3.30 1.91
N ARG A 43 -0.24 2.95 0.64
CA ARG A 43 -0.10 3.88 -0.50
C ARG A 43 -1.03 5.07 -0.36
N LYS A 44 -2.33 4.84 -0.12
CA LYS A 44 -3.33 5.90 0.06
C LYS A 44 -2.97 6.86 1.20
N ARG A 45 -2.57 6.31 2.35
CA ARG A 45 -2.17 7.13 3.51
C ARG A 45 -0.98 8.03 3.20
N LEU A 46 0.04 7.50 2.53
CA LEU A 46 1.22 8.27 2.14
C LEU A 46 0.88 9.32 1.09
N GLY A 47 0.06 8.98 0.10
CA GLY A 47 -0.42 9.92 -0.91
C GLY A 47 -1.16 11.10 -0.29
N LEU A 48 -2.07 10.85 0.66
CA LEU A 48 -2.77 11.92 1.39
C LEU A 48 -1.81 12.80 2.19
N GLU A 49 -0.79 12.23 2.83
CA GLU A 49 0.21 13.00 3.58
C GLU A 49 1.08 13.87 2.64
N VAL A 50 1.41 13.38 1.45
CA VAL A 50 2.10 14.17 0.42
C VAL A 50 1.20 15.31 -0.06
N LEU A 51 -0.06 15.03 -0.38
CA LEU A 51 -1.04 16.05 -0.80
C LEU A 51 -1.27 17.11 0.28
N ARG A 52 -1.30 16.71 1.56
CA ARG A 52 -1.41 17.64 2.68
C ARG A 52 -0.26 18.65 2.71
N ARG A 53 0.95 18.21 2.36
CA ARG A 53 2.15 19.07 2.32
C ARG A 53 2.25 19.87 1.02
N ALA A 54 1.67 19.36 -0.06
CA ALA A 54 1.64 20.05 -1.36
C ALA A 54 0.91 21.39 -1.22
N GLY A 55 1.59 22.47 -1.63
CA GLY A 55 1.06 23.84 -1.52
C GLY A 55 1.19 24.50 -0.14
N GLN A 56 1.55 23.76 0.92
CA GLN A 56 1.84 24.35 2.24
C GLN A 56 3.31 24.77 2.37
N ALA A 57 4.22 24.09 1.66
CA ALA A 57 5.64 24.44 1.65
C ALA A 57 5.91 25.51 0.59
N ARG A 58 6.43 26.67 1.01
CA ARG A 58 7.05 27.64 0.11
C ARG A 58 8.47 27.18 -0.15
N VAL A 59 8.73 26.73 -1.37
CA VAL A 59 10.05 26.34 -1.82
C VAL A 59 10.70 27.55 -2.47
N ALA A 60 11.94 27.88 -2.11
CA ALA A 60 12.69 28.94 -2.77
C ALA A 60 12.88 28.59 -4.26
N PRO A 61 12.78 29.55 -5.20
CA PRO A 61 12.94 29.28 -6.63
C PRO A 61 14.23 28.52 -6.96
N GLU A 62 15.29 28.78 -6.20
CA GLU A 62 16.63 28.21 -6.38
C GLU A 62 16.81 26.83 -5.71
N ALA A 63 15.82 26.35 -4.96
CA ALA A 63 15.96 25.14 -4.13
C ALA A 63 16.27 23.87 -4.95
N LEU A 64 15.75 23.77 -6.18
CA LEU A 64 16.06 22.66 -7.07
C LEU A 64 17.52 22.69 -7.50
N GLN A 65 18.05 23.87 -7.80
CA GLN A 65 19.43 24.07 -8.26
C GLN A 65 20.43 23.73 -7.14
N LEU A 66 20.16 24.18 -5.91
CA LEU A 66 20.96 23.85 -4.73
C LEU A 66 20.96 22.35 -4.40
N LEU A 67 19.82 21.67 -4.60
CA LEU A 67 19.71 20.22 -4.42
C LEU A 67 20.53 19.45 -5.46
N GLU A 68 20.52 19.90 -6.72
CA GLU A 68 21.29 19.27 -7.80
C GLU A 68 22.80 19.47 -7.64
N GLU A 69 23.24 20.67 -7.25
CA GLU A 69 24.65 20.95 -6.95
C GLU A 69 25.16 20.01 -5.85
N GLY A 70 24.47 19.92 -4.72
CA GLY A 70 24.84 19.01 -3.64
C GLY A 70 24.78 17.52 -4.00
N ARG A 71 24.01 17.13 -5.03
CA ARG A 71 23.95 15.74 -5.53
C ARG A 71 25.14 15.39 -6.42
N ARG A 72 25.72 16.39 -7.10
CA ARG A 72 26.92 16.25 -7.95
C ARG A 72 28.22 16.31 -7.15
N ASP A 73 28.20 16.96 -5.98
CA ASP A 73 29.34 17.10 -5.09
C ASP A 73 29.58 15.92 -4.13
N ARG A 74 28.74 14.87 -4.16
CA ARG A 74 29.05 13.61 -3.47
C ARG A 74 29.81 12.66 -4.40
N PRO A 75 30.99 12.14 -3.99
CA PRO A 75 31.74 11.14 -4.75
C PRO A 75 30.97 9.82 -4.90
#